data_AF-A0A6J4YLD6-F1
#
_entry.id   AF-A0A6J4YLD6-F1
#
_cell.length_a   1.000
_cell.length_b   1.000
_cell.length_c   1.000
_cell.angle_alpha   90.00
_cell.angle_beta   90.00
_cell.angle_gamma   90.00
#
_symmetry.space_group_name_H-M   'P 1'
#
loop_
_entity.id
_entity.type
_entity.pdbx_description
1 polymer ?
#
loop_
_entity_poly.entity_id
_entity_poly.type
_entity_poly.pdbx_seq_one_letter_code
_entity_poly.pdbx_strand_id
1 'polypeptide(L)'
;MVFFKKSFESDIHVLTKALLWALFLPDYPELSVEISIGNRYKPDLVQTSDNGMPIFWGEAGRVSQKKIHDLVYRFRSTHLVFAKWNMNLKPIERMITKDLRSISRSAPVDLISFPADSAERFIGPDGTIRVAFENVTRLRF
;
A
#
# COMPACT_ATOMS: atom_id res chain seq x y z
N MET A 1 -5.99 3.56 16.15
CA MET A 1 -4.71 3.77 15.44
C MET A 1 -4.47 5.27 15.33
N VAL A 2 -3.24 5.76 15.50
CA VAL A 2 -2.87 7.18 15.32
C VAL A 2 -1.70 7.24 14.34
N PHE A 3 -1.81 8.06 13.28
CA PHE A 3 -0.76 8.26 12.30
C PHE A 3 0.01 9.54 12.62
N PHE A 4 1.31 9.41 12.87
CA PHE A 4 2.18 10.56 13.14
C PHE A 4 2.85 11.04 11.85
N LYS A 5 2.69 12.33 11.55
CA LYS A 5 3.44 13.00 10.47
C LYS A 5 4.85 13.34 10.95
N LYS A 6 5.87 12.91 10.20
CA LYS A 6 7.26 13.36 10.42
C LYS A 6 7.51 14.70 9.73
N SER A 7 8.49 15.47 10.21
CA SER A 7 8.76 16.84 9.75
C SER A 7 9.05 17.00 8.24
N PHE A 8 9.40 15.92 7.54
CA PHE A 8 9.68 15.91 6.08
C PHE A 8 8.66 15.10 5.28
N GLU A 9 7.62 14.60 5.93
CA GLU A 9 6.57 13.81 5.29
C GLU A 9 5.44 14.72 4.82
N SER A 10 4.97 14.50 3.60
CA SER A 10 3.80 15.22 3.07
C SER A 10 2.53 14.72 3.75
N ASP A 11 1.58 15.62 4.00
CA ASP A 11 0.23 15.26 4.50
C ASP A 11 -0.43 14.21 3.61
N ILE A 12 -0.25 14.29 2.29
CA ILE A 12 -0.76 13.31 1.33
C ILE A 12 -0.21 11.91 1.61
N HIS A 13 1.04 11.78 2.02
CA HIS A 13 1.63 10.47 2.33
C HIS A 13 0.99 9.88 3.59
N VAL A 14 0.82 10.69 4.65
CA VAL A 14 0.14 10.29 5.89
C VAL A 14 -1.31 9.87 5.61
N LEU A 15 -2.04 10.68 4.85
CA LEU A 15 -3.42 10.40 4.46
C LEU A 15 -3.53 9.12 3.62
N THR A 16 -2.62 8.93 2.67
CA THR A 16 -2.58 7.70 1.85
C THR A 16 -2.34 6.46 2.72
N LYS A 17 -1.47 6.54 3.74
CA LYS A 17 -1.28 5.45 4.71
C LYS A 17 -2.55 5.16 5.49
N ALA A 18 -3.22 6.20 5.99
CA ALA A 18 -4.44 6.05 6.79
C ALA A 18 -5.59 5.42 5.99
N LEU A 19 -5.80 5.88 4.75
CA LEU A 19 -6.81 5.30 3.85
C LEU A 19 -6.45 3.86 3.46
N LEU A 20 -5.17 3.59 3.15
CA LEU A 20 -4.72 2.24 2.82
C LEU A 20 -4.88 1.28 4.00
N TRP A 21 -4.57 1.72 5.23
CA TRP A 21 -4.81 0.96 6.45
C TRP A 21 -6.29 0.63 6.60
N ALA A 22 -7.18 1.62 6.51
CA ALA A 22 -8.61 1.42 6.68
C ALA A 22 -9.20 0.48 5.62
N LEU A 23 -8.71 0.57 4.38
CA LEU A 23 -9.18 -0.25 3.27
C LEU A 23 -8.84 -1.74 3.43
N PHE A 24 -7.73 -2.07 4.09
CA PHE A 24 -7.23 -3.45 4.23
C PHE A 24 -7.34 -4.03 5.63
N LEU A 25 -7.67 -3.23 6.64
CA LEU A 25 -7.87 -3.72 8.02
C LEU A 25 -8.87 -4.89 8.13
N PRO A 26 -9.99 -4.94 7.37
CA PRO A 26 -10.91 -6.07 7.45
C PRO A 26 -10.27 -7.41 7.05
N ASP A 27 -9.35 -7.40 6.08
CA ASP A 27 -8.65 -8.60 5.58
C ASP A 27 -7.37 -8.89 6.37
N TYR A 28 -6.76 -7.85 6.96
CA TYR A 28 -5.49 -7.88 7.67
C TYR A 28 -5.63 -7.17 9.03
N PRO A 29 -6.21 -7.83 10.05
CA PRO A 29 -6.61 -7.19 11.31
C PRO A 29 -5.42 -6.77 12.19
N GLU A 30 -4.21 -7.27 11.93
CA GLU A 30 -3.00 -6.98 12.70
C GLU A 30 -2.04 -6.05 11.94
N LEU A 31 -2.59 -5.27 10.99
CA LEU A 31 -1.82 -4.29 10.23
C LEU A 31 -1.08 -3.32 11.15
N SER A 32 0.23 -3.31 10.99
CA SER A 32 1.16 -2.44 11.65
C SER A 32 1.64 -1.34 10.73
N VAL A 33 1.80 -0.12 11.26
CA VAL A 33 2.23 1.06 10.51
C VAL A 33 3.71 1.30 10.76
N GLU A 34 4.49 1.43 9.69
CA GLU A 34 5.92 1.75 9.72
C GLU A 34 6.74 0.89 10.71
N ILE A 35 6.55 -0.42 10.71
CA ILE A 35 7.41 -1.35 11.45
C ILE A 35 8.53 -1.89 10.55
N SER A 36 9.75 -1.94 11.07
CA SER A 36 10.88 -2.57 10.39
C SER A 36 10.82 -4.08 10.59
N ILE A 37 10.91 -4.86 9.51
CA ILE A 37 10.87 -6.33 9.54
C ILE A 37 12.22 -6.95 9.12
N GLY A 38 13.32 -6.30 9.50
CA GLY A 38 14.68 -6.81 9.25
C GLY A 38 15.08 -6.89 7.76
N ASN A 39 14.37 -6.19 6.87
CA ASN A 39 14.58 -6.22 5.44
C ASN A 39 15.24 -4.94 4.93
N ARG A 40 15.82 -5.00 3.72
CA ARG A 40 16.42 -3.84 3.02
C ARG A 40 15.49 -2.63 2.98
N TYR A 41 14.21 -2.87 2.76
CA TYR A 41 13.18 -1.85 2.71
C TYR A 41 12.31 -1.93 3.95
N LYS A 42 11.82 -0.76 4.36
CA LYS A 42 10.78 -0.64 5.39
C LYS A 42 9.42 -0.43 4.69
N PRO A 43 8.40 -1.22 5.02
CA PRO A 43 7.03 -0.99 4.55
C PRO A 43 6.41 0.22 5.24
N ASP A 44 5.45 0.86 4.57
CA ASP A 44 4.56 1.82 5.23
C ASP A 44 3.51 1.10 6.08
N LEU A 45 3.02 -0.04 5.58
CA LEU A 45 2.07 -0.91 6.26
C LEU A 45 2.50 -2.37 6.08
N VAL A 46 2.40 -3.16 7.14
CA VAL A 46 2.78 -4.57 7.10
C VAL A 46 1.95 -5.38 8.08
N GLN A 47 1.62 -6.60 7.68
CA GLN A 47 1.27 -7.65 8.62
C GLN A 47 2.17 -8.85 8.33
N THR A 48 2.71 -9.46 9.38
CA THR A 48 3.56 -10.64 9.30
C THR A 48 2.83 -11.86 9.84
N SER A 49 3.12 -13.05 9.31
CA SER A 49 2.75 -14.31 9.95
C SER A 49 3.60 -14.58 11.20
N ASP A 50 3.24 -15.61 11.95
CA ASP A 50 3.91 -16.01 13.20
C ASP A 50 5.42 -16.27 13.05
N ASN A 51 5.86 -16.68 11.86
CA ASN A 51 7.28 -16.89 11.53
C ASN A 51 8.02 -15.61 11.09
N GLY A 52 7.39 -14.44 11.19
CA GLY A 52 7.97 -13.14 10.83
C GLY A 52 7.98 -12.82 9.34
N MET A 53 7.42 -13.68 8.48
CA MET A 53 7.31 -13.40 7.04
C MET A 53 6.14 -12.44 6.74
N PRO A 54 6.30 -11.44 5.86
CA PRO A 54 5.20 -10.55 5.52
C PRO A 54 4.13 -11.32 4.73
N ILE A 55 2.89 -11.26 5.20
CA ILE A 55 1.70 -11.74 4.46
C ILE A 55 1.01 -10.59 3.71
N PHE A 56 1.19 -9.36 4.20
CA PHE A 56 0.77 -8.12 3.55
C PHE A 56 1.90 -7.09 3.58
N TRP A 57 2.05 -6.33 2.51
CA TRP A 57 2.98 -5.21 2.42
C TRP A 57 2.34 -4.06 1.65
N GLY A 58 2.15 -2.93 2.31
CA GLY A 58 1.63 -1.69 1.74
C GLY A 58 2.71 -0.61 1.59
N GLU A 59 2.70 0.05 0.44
CA GLU A 59 3.50 1.23 0.12
C GLU A 59 2.58 2.39 -0.26
N ALA A 60 2.72 3.52 0.42
CA ALA A 60 1.95 4.73 0.18
C ALA A 60 2.81 5.81 -0.48
N GLY A 61 2.23 6.54 -1.44
CA GLY A 61 2.91 7.68 -2.06
C GLY A 61 4.01 7.26 -3.04
N ARG A 62 5.19 7.88 -2.98
CA ARG A 62 6.25 7.67 -3.97
C ARG A 62 7.06 6.41 -3.66
N VAL A 63 7.11 5.48 -4.61
CA VAL A 63 7.97 4.28 -4.55
C VAL A 63 8.83 4.23 -5.81
N SER A 64 10.10 3.86 -5.65
CA SER A 64 11.04 3.76 -6.77
C SER A 64 10.80 2.49 -7.60
N GLN A 65 11.18 2.54 -8.88
CA GLN A 65 11.06 1.38 -9.76
C GLN A 65 11.83 0.17 -9.23
N LYS A 66 13.05 0.41 -8.74
CA LYS A 66 13.91 -0.62 -8.13
C LYS A 66 13.23 -1.28 -6.92
N LYS A 67 12.58 -0.50 -6.06
CA LYS A 67 11.88 -1.05 -4.88
C LYS A 67 10.68 -1.90 -5.29
N ILE A 68 9.88 -1.45 -6.27
CA ILE A 68 8.75 -2.26 -6.81
C ILE A 68 9.29 -3.60 -7.32
N HIS A 69 10.30 -3.58 -8.19
CA HIS A 69 10.90 -4.78 -8.76
C HIS A 69 11.41 -5.75 -7.68
N ASP A 70 12.21 -5.24 -6.73
CA ASP A 70 12.77 -6.04 -5.64
C ASP A 70 11.66 -6.69 -4.79
N LEU A 71 10.58 -5.96 -4.47
CA LEU A 71 9.45 -6.49 -3.69
C LEU A 71 8.69 -7.56 -4.47
N VAL A 72 8.33 -7.27 -5.72
CA VAL A 72 7.59 -8.17 -6.62
C VAL A 72 8.35 -9.48 -6.83
N TYR A 73 9.68 -9.42 -6.97
CA TYR A 73 10.51 -10.60 -7.17
C TYR A 73 10.70 -11.44 -5.91
N ARG A 74 10.95 -10.80 -4.76
CA ARG A 74 11.31 -11.47 -3.49
C ARG A 74 10.10 -12.00 -2.73
N PHE A 75 9.01 -11.24 -2.66
CA PHE A 75 7.88 -11.52 -1.79
C PHE A 75 6.69 -12.09 -2.57
N ARG A 76 6.89 -13.28 -3.15
CA ARG A 76 5.95 -13.92 -4.10
C ARG A 76 4.65 -14.43 -3.46
N SER A 77 4.68 -14.71 -2.16
CA SER A 77 3.53 -15.14 -1.36
C SER A 77 2.95 -14.03 -0.48
N THR A 78 3.44 -12.80 -0.62
CA THR A 78 2.95 -11.63 0.11
C THR A 78 2.01 -10.83 -0.77
N HIS A 79 0.87 -10.43 -0.24
CA HIS A 79 0.01 -9.46 -0.90
C HIS A 79 0.71 -8.10 -0.91
N LEU A 80 1.12 -7.64 -2.10
CA LEU A 80 1.78 -6.35 -2.25
C LEU A 80 0.76 -5.30 -2.68
N VAL A 81 0.75 -4.14 -2.03
CA VAL A 81 -0.13 -3.03 -2.39
C VAL A 81 0.68 -1.75 -2.57
N PHE A 82 0.52 -1.10 -3.71
CA PHE A 82 1.09 0.21 -3.99
C PHE A 82 -0.04 1.23 -4.12
N ALA A 83 -0.15 2.13 -3.16
CA ALA A 83 -1.17 3.18 -3.15
C ALA A 83 -0.61 4.53 -3.61
N LYS A 84 -1.38 5.23 -4.43
CA LYS A 84 -1.09 6.56 -4.97
C LYS A 84 -2.22 7.51 -4.66
N TRP A 85 -1.89 8.80 -4.61
CA TRP A 85 -2.87 9.87 -4.48
C TRP A 85 -3.04 10.57 -5.82
N ASN A 86 -4.27 10.64 -6.31
CA ASN A 86 -4.69 11.32 -7.52
C ASN A 86 -3.72 11.13 -8.70
N MET A 87 -3.34 9.89 -8.96
CA MET A 87 -2.30 9.58 -9.94
C MET A 87 -2.83 8.66 -11.05
N ASN A 88 -2.41 8.93 -12.28
CA ASN A 88 -2.56 7.99 -13.38
C ASN A 88 -1.70 6.74 -13.14
N LEU A 89 -2.34 5.59 -13.05
CA LEU A 89 -1.69 4.32 -12.71
C LEU A 89 -0.95 3.65 -13.89
N LYS A 90 -1.27 4.01 -15.14
CA LYS A 90 -0.74 3.34 -16.34
C LYS A 90 0.78 3.18 -16.38
N PRO A 91 1.61 4.17 -15.98
CA PRO A 91 3.06 3.99 -15.97
C PRO A 91 3.53 2.91 -15.00
N ILE A 92 2.94 2.83 -13.81
CA ILE A 92 3.31 1.87 -12.76
C ILE A 92 2.75 0.49 -13.12
N GLU A 93 1.52 0.41 -13.61
CA GLU A 93 0.91 -0.80 -14.16
C GLU A 93 1.82 -1.46 -15.20
N ARG A 94 2.33 -0.71 -16.17
CA ARG A 94 3.23 -1.25 -17.19
C ARG A 94 4.51 -1.85 -16.60
N MET A 95 5.05 -1.23 -15.55
CA MET A 95 6.24 -1.73 -14.88
C MET A 95 5.94 -3.02 -14.11
N ILE A 96 4.89 -3.03 -13.29
CA ILE A 96 4.47 -4.22 -12.54
C ILE A 96 4.19 -5.37 -13.51
N THR A 97 3.40 -5.11 -14.56
CA THR A 97 3.09 -6.11 -15.60
C THR A 97 4.36 -6.65 -16.25
N LYS A 98 5.36 -5.80 -16.52
CA LYS A 98 6.65 -6.23 -17.08
C LYS A 98 7.39 -7.16 -16.11
N ASP A 99 7.47 -6.77 -14.84
CA ASP A 99 8.16 -7.56 -13.80
C ASP A 99 7.47 -8.92 -13.57
N LEU A 100 6.14 -8.96 -13.70
CA LEU A 100 5.36 -10.19 -13.53
C LEU A 100 5.50 -11.20 -14.66
N ARG A 101 5.91 -10.79 -15.87
CA ARG A 101 6.04 -11.72 -17.03
C ARG A 101 7.03 -12.85 -16.80
N SER A 102 8.02 -12.65 -15.95
CA SER A 102 9.12 -13.61 -15.72
C SER A 102 9.01 -14.36 -14.38
N ILE A 103 7.93 -14.16 -13.62
CA ILE A 103 7.78 -14.75 -12.30
C ILE A 103 6.37 -15.30 -12.06
N SER A 104 6.29 -16.42 -11.36
CA SER A 104 5.04 -16.90 -10.78
C SER A 104 4.93 -16.43 -9.33
N ARG A 105 3.75 -15.97 -8.94
CA ARG A 105 3.42 -15.51 -7.58
C ARG A 105 2.15 -16.22 -7.11
N SER A 106 2.06 -16.45 -5.81
CA SER A 106 0.89 -17.06 -5.15
C SER A 106 0.00 -16.02 -4.47
N ALA A 107 0.48 -14.79 -4.31
CA ALA A 107 -0.27 -13.68 -3.75
C ALA A 107 -0.33 -12.48 -4.72
N PRO A 108 -1.45 -11.74 -4.71
CA PRO A 108 -1.73 -10.68 -5.66
C PRO A 108 -0.79 -9.48 -5.49
N VAL A 109 -0.76 -8.65 -6.52
CA VAL A 109 -0.28 -7.27 -6.44
C VAL A 109 -1.44 -6.32 -6.73
N ASP A 110 -1.74 -5.41 -5.81
CA ASP A 110 -2.70 -4.34 -6.03
C ASP A 110 -1.98 -3.00 -6.30
N LEU A 111 -2.50 -2.25 -7.26
CA LEU A 111 -2.13 -0.87 -7.51
C LEU A 111 -3.38 0.00 -7.37
N ILE A 112 -3.34 0.93 -6.42
CA ILE A 112 -4.51 1.74 -6.03
C ILE A 112 -4.22 3.22 -6.26
N SER A 113 -5.22 3.95 -6.75
CA SER A 113 -5.23 5.42 -6.79
C SER A 113 -6.43 5.95 -6.04
N PHE A 114 -6.16 6.71 -4.98
CA PHE A 114 -7.17 7.47 -4.25
C PHE A 114 -7.53 8.75 -5.03
N PRO A 115 -8.81 9.10 -5.18
CA PRO A 115 -9.25 10.37 -5.76
C PRO A 115 -8.65 11.61 -5.07
N ALA A 116 -8.61 12.76 -5.75
CA ALA A 116 -8.04 14.00 -5.20
C ALA A 116 -8.78 14.50 -3.94
N ASP A 117 -10.08 14.29 -3.90
CA ASP A 117 -11.04 14.67 -2.85
C ASP A 117 -11.14 13.63 -1.72
N SER A 118 -10.22 12.67 -1.65
CA SER A 118 -10.31 11.55 -0.72
C SER A 118 -10.26 11.97 0.75
N ALA A 119 -9.58 13.07 1.08
CA ALA A 119 -9.49 13.54 2.46
C ALA A 119 -10.84 14.04 2.95
N GLU A 120 -11.51 14.86 2.13
CA GLU A 120 -12.81 15.43 2.39
C GLU A 120 -13.92 14.37 2.34
N ARG A 121 -13.78 13.40 1.44
CA ARG A 121 -14.81 12.39 1.19
C ARG A 121 -14.78 11.25 2.21
N PHE A 122 -13.61 10.80 2.63
CA PHE A 122 -13.46 9.56 3.40
C PHE A 122 -13.09 9.76 4.87
N ILE A 123 -12.74 10.98 5.28
CA ILE A 123 -12.33 11.27 6.67
C ILE A 123 -13.34 12.23 7.29
N GLY A 124 -14.05 11.74 8.32
CA GLY A 124 -15.00 12.54 9.08
C GLY A 124 -14.31 13.59 9.97
N PRO A 125 -15.06 14.59 10.47
CA PRO A 125 -14.52 15.63 11.38
C PRO A 125 -13.92 15.09 12.67
N ASP A 126 -14.31 13.88 13.08
CA ASP A 126 -13.82 13.15 14.25
C ASP A 126 -12.62 12.22 13.94
N GLY A 127 -12.15 12.22 12.68
CA GLY A 127 -11.10 11.32 12.20
C GLY A 127 -11.58 9.92 11.81
N THR A 128 -12.89 9.65 11.84
CA THR A 128 -13.44 8.36 11.38
C THR A 128 -13.19 8.19 9.89
N ILE A 129 -12.54 7.09 9.49
CA ILE A 129 -12.25 6.78 8.08
C ILE A 129 -13.31 5.82 7.53
N ARG A 130 -13.92 6.18 6.40
CA ARG A 130 -14.88 5.35 5.66
C ARG A 130 -14.48 5.29 4.19
N VAL A 131 -13.87 4.18 3.79
CA VAL A 131 -13.41 3.96 2.41
C VAL A 131 -13.68 2.51 2.00
N ALA A 132 -14.07 2.31 0.75
CA ALA A 132 -14.31 1.00 0.16
C ALA A 132 -13.65 0.90 -1.23
N PHE A 133 -13.40 -0.32 -1.70
CA PHE A 133 -12.72 -0.55 -2.98
C PHE A 133 -13.48 0.04 -4.19
N GLU A 134 -14.81 0.10 -4.11
CA GLU A 134 -15.67 0.72 -5.14
C GLU A 134 -15.49 2.24 -5.28
N ASN A 135 -14.85 2.90 -4.30
CA ASN A 135 -14.64 4.35 -4.31
C ASN A 135 -13.26 4.75 -4.80
N VAL A 136 -12.42 3.79 -5.20
CA VAL A 136 -11.03 4.01 -5.63
C VAL A 136 -10.76 3.32 -6.96
N THR A 137 -9.75 3.79 -7.69
CA THR A 137 -9.25 3.03 -8.84
C THR A 137 -8.33 1.94 -8.32
N ARG A 138 -8.61 0.68 -8.68
CA ARG A 138 -7.78 -0.48 -8.33
C ARG A 138 -7.49 -1.30 -9.57
N LEU A 139 -6.22 -1.65 -9.74
CA LEU A 139 -5.76 -2.69 -10.65
C LEU A 139 -5.18 -3.83 -9.81
N ARG A 140 -5.49 -5.07 -10.18
CA ARG A 140 -5.02 -6.27 -9.49
C ARG A 140 -4.36 -7.22 -10.48
N PHE A 141 -3.21 -7.75 -10.10
CA PHE A 141 -2.39 -8.67 -10.87
C PHE A 141 -2.15 -9.97 -10.10
#